data_AF-A0A8J1W661-F1
#
_entry.id   AF-A0A8J1W661-F1
#
_cell.length_a   1.000
_cell.length_b   1.000
_cell.length_c   1.000
_cell.angle_alpha   90.00
_cell.angle_beta   90.00
_cell.angle_gamma   90.00
#
_symmetry.space_group_name_H-M   'P 1'
#
loop_
_entity.id
_entity.type
_entity.pdbx_description
1 polymer ?
#
loop_
_entity_poly.entity_id
_entity_poly.type
_entity_poly.pdbx_seq_one_letter_code
_entity_poly.pdbx_strand_id
1 'polypeptide(L)'
;MSASGSASGVLNADQQSTVDSAKVAQQMKNEKYLREHPEIQDLLGKFVNAALHEKPDDVLKFAGHFFTNPTLKQEVEAGKSSAST
;
A
#
# COMPACT_ATOMS: atom_id res chain seq x y z
N MET A 1 28.99 -21.90 28.90
CA MET A 1 28.00 -21.47 27.88
C MET A 1 27.38 -20.18 28.41
N SER A 2 28.03 -19.05 28.16
CA SER A 2 27.62 -17.75 28.69
C SER A 2 27.82 -16.69 27.63
N ALA A 3 26.72 -16.08 27.19
CA ALA A 3 26.62 -14.66 26.94
C ALA A 3 25.13 -14.32 26.77
N SER A 4 24.52 -13.90 27.88
CA SER A 4 23.43 -12.93 27.86
C SER A 4 23.86 -11.72 27.02
N GLY A 5 23.02 -11.25 26.11
CA GLY A 5 23.37 -10.20 25.15
C GLY A 5 22.17 -9.37 24.69
N SER A 6 21.68 -8.55 25.62
CA SER A 6 21.10 -7.21 25.42
C SER A 6 20.16 -6.96 24.24
N ALA A 7 18.88 -6.81 24.58
CA ALA A 7 17.91 -6.01 23.84
C ALA A 7 18.38 -4.53 23.76
N SER A 8 19.18 -4.21 22.74
CA SER A 8 19.45 -2.85 22.29
C SER A 8 19.20 -2.79 20.80
N GLY A 9 18.17 -2.05 20.39
CA GLY A 9 17.62 -1.98 19.03
C GLY A 9 18.50 -1.22 18.03
N VAL A 10 19.81 -1.51 17.99
CA VAL A 10 20.75 -0.92 17.04
C VAL A 10 21.42 -2.05 16.27
N LEU A 11 21.14 -2.11 14.97
CA LEU A 11 21.74 -3.09 14.05
C LEU A 11 23.23 -2.76 13.83
N ASN A 12 24.08 -3.79 13.76
CA ASN A 12 25.44 -3.64 13.23
C ASN A 12 25.39 -3.28 11.73
N ALA A 13 26.45 -2.67 11.19
CA ALA A 13 26.59 -2.29 9.79
C ALA A 13 26.27 -3.42 8.80
N ASP A 14 26.71 -4.66 9.08
CA ASP A 14 26.43 -5.82 8.23
C ASP A 14 24.93 -6.22 8.25
N GLN A 15 24.30 -6.09 9.42
CA GLN A 15 22.86 -6.34 9.57
C GLN A 15 22.04 -5.24 8.89
N GLN A 16 22.48 -3.98 9.00
CA GLN A 16 21.85 -2.84 8.34
C GLN A 16 21.91 -2.98 6.82
N SER A 17 23.08 -3.33 6.26
CA SER A 17 23.27 -3.58 4.82
C SER A 17 22.32 -4.67 4.28
N THR A 18 22.12 -5.73 5.07
CA THR A 18 21.18 -6.82 4.74
C THR A 18 19.74 -6.31 4.73
N VAL A 19 19.34 -5.53 5.73
CA VAL A 19 18.00 -4.93 5.82
C VAL A 19 17.75 -3.96 4.66
N ASP A 20 18.75 -3.14 4.32
CA ASP A 20 18.64 -2.16 3.23
C ASP A 20 18.46 -2.86 1.87
N SER A 21 19.26 -3.89 1.61
CA SER A 21 19.15 -4.71 0.39
C SER A 21 17.79 -5.40 0.29
N ALA A 22 17.29 -5.96 1.41
CA ALA A 22 15.97 -6.57 1.46
C ALA A 22 14.84 -5.55 1.22
N LYS A 23 14.97 -4.33 1.75
CA LYS A 23 14.02 -3.22 1.55
C LYS A 23 13.97 -2.79 0.08
N VAL A 24 15.11 -2.70 -0.60
CA VAL A 24 15.15 -2.39 -2.04
C VAL A 24 14.44 -3.49 -2.85
N ALA A 25 14.77 -4.76 -2.58
CA ALA A 25 14.12 -5.88 -3.26
C ALA A 25 12.59 -5.88 -3.03
N GLN A 26 12.13 -5.51 -1.83
CA GLN A 26 10.70 -5.41 -1.54
C GLN A 26 10.03 -4.25 -2.27
N GLN A 27 10.68 -3.08 -2.36
CA GLN A 27 10.15 -1.95 -3.13
C GLN A 27 9.98 -2.32 -4.61
N MET A 28 10.95 -3.00 -5.21
CA MET A 28 10.86 -3.47 -6.60
C MET A 28 9.68 -4.43 -6.80
N LYS A 29 9.44 -5.35 -5.85
CA LYS A 29 8.29 -6.27 -5.91
C LYS A 29 6.97 -5.53 -5.80
N ASN A 30 6.88 -4.55 -4.89
CA ASN A 30 5.68 -3.74 -4.71
C ASN A 30 5.37 -2.94 -5.98
N GLU A 31 6.36 -2.30 -6.59
CA GLU A 31 6.18 -1.57 -7.85
C GLU A 31 5.74 -2.48 -8.99
N LYS A 32 6.35 -3.67 -9.10
CA LYS A 32 5.95 -4.66 -10.09
C LYS A 32 4.48 -5.08 -9.89
N TYR A 33 4.09 -5.37 -8.65
CA TYR A 33 2.71 -5.71 -8.30
C TYR A 33 1.74 -4.59 -8.69
N LEU A 34 2.03 -3.33 -8.34
CA LEU A 34 1.19 -2.19 -8.71
C LEU A 34 1.08 -2.02 -10.23
N ARG A 35 2.12 -2.35 -11.00
CA ARG A 35 2.09 -2.30 -12.47
C ARG A 35 1.29 -3.43 -13.09
N GLU A 36 1.35 -4.62 -12.51
CA GLU A 36 0.62 -5.81 -12.98
C GLU A 36 -0.87 -5.79 -12.61
N HIS A 37 -1.25 -4.97 -11.62
CA HIS A 37 -2.61 -4.90 -11.07
C HIS A 37 -3.24 -3.51 -11.28
N PRO A 38 -3.75 -3.21 -12.50
CA PRO A 38 -4.35 -1.90 -12.81
C PRO A 38 -5.58 -1.59 -11.96
N GLU A 39 -6.29 -2.60 -11.43
CA GLU A 39 -7.41 -2.36 -10.49
C GLU A 39 -7.01 -1.56 -9.26
N ILE A 40 -5.75 -1.65 -8.82
CA ILE A 40 -5.26 -0.91 -7.66
C ILE A 40 -5.13 0.56 -8.04
N GLN A 41 -4.69 0.87 -9.25
CA GLN A 41 -4.61 2.24 -9.74
C GLN A 41 -6.00 2.88 -9.85
N ASP A 42 -6.98 2.14 -10.39
CA ASP A 42 -8.36 2.61 -10.48
C ASP A 42 -8.97 2.85 -9.09
N LEU A 43 -8.75 1.91 -8.17
CA LEU A 43 -9.20 2.03 -6.78
C LEU A 43 -8.61 3.27 -6.10
N LEU A 44 -7.29 3.47 -6.23
CA LEU A 44 -6.61 4.64 -5.67
C LEU A 44 -7.07 5.94 -6.35
N GLY A 45 -7.29 5.92 -7.66
CA GLY A 45 -7.80 7.06 -8.43
C GLY A 45 -9.19 7.49 -7.96
N LYS A 46 -10.09 6.53 -7.74
CA LYS A 46 -11.42 6.79 -7.16
C LYS A 46 -11.33 7.38 -5.75
N PHE A 47 -10.45 6.83 -4.92
CA PHE A 47 -10.24 7.37 -3.57
C PHE A 47 -9.74 8.82 -3.61
N VAL A 48 -8.72 9.11 -4.41
CA VAL A 48 -8.17 10.48 -4.55
C VAL A 48 -9.22 11.43 -5.09
N ASN A 49 -10.00 11.03 -6.09
CA ASN A 49 -11.09 11.85 -6.62
C ASN A 49 -12.13 12.16 -5.54
N ALA A 50 -12.56 11.15 -4.79
CA ALA A 50 -13.52 11.33 -3.69
C ALA A 50 -12.95 12.22 -2.58
N ALA A 51 -11.69 12.03 -2.18
CA ALA A 51 -11.05 12.85 -1.16
C ALA A 51 -10.90 14.32 -1.58
N LEU A 52 -10.57 14.58 -2.85
CA LEU A 52 -10.48 15.95 -3.39
C LEU A 52 -11.85 16.62 -3.55
N HIS A 53 -12.90 15.83 -3.79
CA HIS A 53 -14.27 16.32 -3.89
C HIS A 53 -14.86 16.66 -2.51
N GLU A 54 -14.81 15.69 -1.58
CA GLU A 54 -15.41 15.80 -0.24
C GLU A 54 -14.60 16.68 0.71
N LYS A 55 -13.28 16.84 0.47
CA LYS A 55 -12.35 17.62 1.29
C LYS A 55 -12.53 17.37 2.81
N PRO A 56 -12.39 16.11 3.27
CA PRO A 56 -12.62 15.77 4.66
C PRO A 56 -11.57 16.42 5.58
N ASP A 57 -12.00 16.80 6.78
CA ASP A 57 -11.09 17.30 7.82
C ASP A 57 -10.07 16.24 8.29
N ASP A 58 -10.44 14.96 8.20
CA ASP A 58 -9.58 13.81 8.51
C ASP A 58 -9.59 12.80 7.35
N VAL A 59 -8.54 12.85 6.55
CA VAL A 59 -8.35 11.98 5.37
C VAL A 59 -8.16 10.51 5.77
N LEU A 60 -7.57 10.22 6.95
CA LEU A 60 -7.34 8.84 7.38
C LEU A 60 -8.64 8.18 7.80
N LYS A 61 -9.48 8.90 8.55
CA LYS A 61 -10.83 8.42 8.88
C LYS A 61 -11.67 8.23 7.62
N PHE A 62 -11.59 9.17 6.67
CA PHE A 62 -12.26 9.05 5.38
C PHE A 62 -11.79 7.81 4.60
N ALA A 63 -10.48 7.56 4.54
CA ALA A 63 -9.91 6.35 3.92
C ALA A 63 -10.46 5.08 4.58
N GLY A 64 -10.54 5.05 5.91
CA GLY A 64 -11.12 3.93 6.64
C GLY A 64 -12.55 3.62 6.19
N HIS A 65 -13.42 4.64 6.10
CA HIS A 65 -14.78 4.48 5.60
C HIS A 65 -14.84 4.08 4.12
N PHE A 66 -13.99 4.69 3.27
CA PHE A 66 -13.97 4.42 1.84
C PHE A 66 -13.56 2.97 1.55
N PHE A 67 -12.42 2.52 2.08
CA PHE A 67 -11.87 1.19 1.78
C PHE A 67 -12.59 0.03 2.49
N THR A 68 -13.42 0.31 3.50
CA THR A 68 -14.26 -0.71 4.15
C THR A 68 -15.67 -0.81 3.56
N ASN A 69 -15.99 0.00 2.54
CA ASN A 69 -17.29 -0.08 1.88
C ASN A 69 -17.46 -1.44 1.17
N PRO A 70 -18.49 -2.25 1.50
CA PRO A 70 -18.70 -3.57 0.91
C PRO A 70 -19.01 -3.53 -0.60
N THR A 71 -19.50 -2.41 -1.14
CA THR A 71 -19.80 -2.27 -2.59
C THR A 71 -18.57 -1.91 -3.42
N LEU A 72 -17.50 -1.43 -2.78
CA LEU A 72 -16.31 -0.89 -3.44
C LEU A 72 -15.66 -1.90 -4.40
N LYS A 73 -15.59 -3.17 -4.00
CA LYS A 73 -15.01 -4.23 -4.84
C LYS A 73 -15.80 -4.39 -6.15
N GLN A 74 -17.14 -4.42 -6.05
CA GLN A 74 -18.01 -4.57 -7.22
C GLN A 74 -17.90 -3.36 -8.15
N GLU A 75 -17.76 -2.15 -7.61
CA GLU A 75 -17.61 -0.93 -8.39
C GLU A 75 -16.27 -0.84 -9.13
N VAL A 76 -15.19 -1.34 -8.53
CA VAL A 76 -13.87 -1.43 -9.18
C VAL A 76 -13.87 -2.51 -10.26
N GLU A 77 -14.50 -3.65 -10.02
CA GLU A 77 -14.63 -4.73 -11.00
C GLU A 77 -15.58 -4.36 -12.16
N ALA A 78 -16.69 -3.65 -11.88
CA ALA A 78 -17.62 -3.17 -12.91
C ALA A 78 -16.98 -2.10 -13.81
N GLY A 79 -16.10 -1.26 -13.27
CA GLY A 79 -15.32 -0.29 -14.06
C GLY A 79 -14.47 -0.91 -15.16
N LYS A 80 -14.03 -2.18 -14.99
CA LYS A 80 -13.30 -2.94 -16.01
C LYS A 80 -14.14 -3.24 -17.26
N SER A 81 -15.48 -3.21 -17.16
CA SER A 81 -16.39 -3.61 -18.24
C SER A 81 -16.68 -2.50 -19.25
N SER A 82 -16.31 -1.24 -18.96
CA SER A 82 -16.61 -0.10 -19.87
C SER A 82 -15.44 0.31 -20.77
N ALA A 83 -14.26 -0.29 -20.63
CA ALA A 83 -13.06 0.05 -21.40
C ALA A 83 -12.74 -0.91 -22.56
N SER A 84 -13.72 -1.73 -22.98
CA SER A 84 -13.61 -2.62 -24.14
C SER A 84 -14.74 -2.36 -25.12
N THR A 85 -14.67 -1.23 -25.83
CA THR A 85 -15.37 -0.96 -27.11
C THR A 85 -14.56 0.09 -27.87
#